data_AF-X1HBK0-F1
#
_entry.id   AF-X1HBK0-F1
#
_cell.length_a   1.000
_cell.length_b   1.000
_cell.length_c   1.000
_cell.angle_alpha   90.00
_cell.angle_beta   90.00
_cell.angle_gamma   90.00
#
_symmetry.space_group_name_H-M   'P 1'
#
loop_
_entity.id
_entity.type
_entity.pdbx_description
1 polymer ?
#
loop_
_entity_poly.entity_id
_entity_poly.type
_entity_poly.pdbx_seq_one_letter_code
_entity_poly.pdbx_strand_id
1 'polypeptide(L)'
;EDEVWCIVRRTKGDGTVIRCIEYMKPRDWGDDQKDCFFVDSGLTFDGGDPVNVTAISKADPCVVTAANTFSDGDQVKFYNVLGMSEVRNKVFTVSNPTTTNFELRDKLDTVDIDSTAFTTFITSITGDTTYKGELITNLTTAEIALLDVGMSITGTGIPSGTVITELYDTSFKMSNEATVNGTAVVITIQGTVAQVDNAFSGLDHLEGKMVSVLGDGTVHDDVVVSSGAVALTDYFNKAHIGLPYTSKLMPMKLEAQTQSGTARAKIKRIHSIIFSFYKSLGCTFGTDKGTEIIPFRKTTDTMGEAVPLFTGEKKQDDFPGGYELSGDIYVEQKQPLPLTVRSITPRLQLY
;
A
#
# COMPACT_ATOMS: atom_id res chain seq x y z
N GLU A 1 -16.49 18.36 -11.97
CA GLU A 1 -15.44 18.35 -13.01
C GLU A 1 -16.06 17.69 -14.23
N ASP A 2 -15.77 18.17 -15.44
CA ASP A 2 -16.36 17.58 -16.64
C ASP A 2 -15.68 16.24 -16.94
N GLU A 3 -16.48 15.21 -17.21
CA GLU A 3 -15.95 13.89 -17.55
C GLU A 3 -15.42 13.86 -18.98
N VAL A 4 -14.12 13.62 -19.14
CA VAL A 4 -13.49 13.51 -20.45
C VAL A 4 -13.44 12.03 -20.87
N TRP A 5 -14.17 11.73 -21.94
CA TRP A 5 -14.23 10.40 -22.56
C TRP A 5 -13.53 10.43 -23.93
N CYS A 6 -12.66 9.44 -24.18
CA CYS A 6 -11.89 9.32 -25.41
C CYS A 6 -12.16 7.98 -26.11
N ILE A 7 -12.22 7.98 -27.44
CA ILE A 7 -12.18 6.74 -28.23
C ILE A 7 -10.74 6.50 -28.65
N VAL A 8 -10.11 5.45 -28.11
CA VAL A 8 -8.71 5.14 -28.33
C VAL A 8 -8.58 3.90 -29.20
N ARG A 9 -7.90 4.02 -30.34
CA ARG A 9 -7.53 2.87 -31.18
C ARG A 9 -6.29 2.20 -30.58
N ARG A 10 -6.35 0.89 -30.33
CA ARG A 10 -5.23 0.10 -29.80
C ARG A 10 -4.93 -1.10 -30.69
N THR A 11 -3.70 -1.60 -30.58
CA THR A 11 -3.26 -2.84 -31.22
C THR A 11 -2.82 -3.81 -30.14
N LYS A 12 -3.49 -4.96 -30.05
CA LYS A 12 -3.17 -6.07 -29.16
C LYS A 12 -1.84 -6.73 -29.54
N GLY A 13 -1.32 -7.59 -28.67
CA GLY A 13 -0.06 -8.32 -28.89
C GLY A 13 -0.06 -9.21 -30.13
N ASP A 14 -1.23 -9.73 -30.53
CA ASP A 14 -1.44 -10.54 -31.74
C ASP A 14 -1.57 -9.72 -33.04
N GLY A 15 -1.52 -8.38 -32.97
CA GLY A 15 -1.70 -7.47 -34.09
C GLY A 15 -3.16 -7.06 -34.35
N THR A 16 -4.12 -7.60 -33.61
CA THR A 16 -5.54 -7.23 -33.72
C THR A 16 -5.77 -5.79 -33.30
N VAL A 17 -6.53 -5.03 -34.10
CA VAL A 17 -6.87 -3.63 -33.80
C VAL A 17 -8.24 -3.54 -33.15
N ILE A 18 -8.31 -2.87 -32.01
CA ILE A 18 -9.55 -2.60 -31.27
C ILE A 18 -9.74 -1.10 -31.05
N ARG A 19 -10.95 -0.70 -30.65
CA ARG A 19 -11.26 0.64 -30.18
C ARG A 19 -11.86 0.54 -28.78
N CYS A 20 -11.25 1.25 -27.83
CA CYS A 20 -11.69 1.30 -26.45
C CYS A 20 -12.31 2.67 -26.17
N ILE A 21 -13.34 2.69 -25.33
CA ILE A 21 -13.84 3.93 -24.72
C ILE A 21 -13.09 4.07 -23.40
N GLU A 22 -12.34 5.15 -23.24
CA GLU A 22 -11.50 5.41 -22.06
C GLU A 22 -11.96 6.69 -21.36
N TYR A 23 -12.02 6.64 -20.04
CA TYR A 23 -12.36 7.75 -19.17
C TYR A 23 -11.09 8.30 -18.51
N MET A 24 -10.89 9.61 -18.53
CA MET A 24 -9.79 10.24 -17.80
C MET A 24 -10.13 10.30 -16.31
N LYS A 25 -9.40 9.52 -15.50
CA LYS A 25 -9.59 9.53 -14.05
C LYS A 25 -9.17 10.89 -13.47
N PRO A 26 -9.99 11.51 -12.59
CA PRO A 26 -9.59 12.70 -11.84
C PRO A 26 -8.30 12.47 -11.06
N ARG A 27 -7.52 13.52 -10.87
CA ARG A 27 -6.25 13.50 -10.13
C ARG A 27 -6.46 13.59 -8.61
N ASP A 28 -7.52 12.97 -8.10
CA ASP A 28 -7.83 12.85 -6.68
C ASP A 28 -8.03 11.37 -6.32
N TRP A 29 -7.17 10.87 -5.46
CA TRP A 29 -7.17 9.51 -4.91
C TRP A 29 -7.33 9.54 -3.39
N GLY A 30 -7.81 10.66 -2.84
CA GLY A 30 -8.09 10.80 -1.41
C GLY A 30 -6.85 10.81 -0.53
N ASP A 31 -6.97 10.11 0.60
CA ASP A 31 -5.92 9.97 1.61
C ASP A 31 -5.32 8.55 1.66
N ASP A 32 -5.90 7.58 0.96
CA ASP A 32 -5.40 6.20 0.90
C ASP A 32 -4.52 5.98 -0.33
N GLN A 33 -3.33 5.43 -0.11
CA GLN A 33 -2.43 5.07 -1.18
C GLN A 33 -2.97 3.91 -2.05
N LYS A 34 -3.87 3.09 -1.52
CA LYS A 34 -4.53 2.00 -2.27
C LYS A 34 -5.37 2.50 -3.44
N ASP A 35 -5.84 3.75 -3.39
CA ASP A 35 -6.68 4.36 -4.43
C ASP A 35 -5.88 5.05 -5.55
N CYS A 36 -4.55 5.09 -5.41
CA CYS A 36 -3.65 5.71 -6.37
C CYS A 36 -3.73 5.00 -7.72
N PHE A 37 -4.17 5.71 -8.75
CA PHE A 37 -4.28 5.15 -10.10
C PHE A 37 -3.44 5.99 -11.06
N PHE A 38 -2.20 5.55 -11.27
CA PHE A 38 -1.22 6.18 -12.16
C PHE A 38 -0.76 5.20 -13.24
N VAL A 39 -1.74 4.53 -13.83
CA VAL A 39 -1.57 3.62 -14.96
C VAL A 39 -2.52 4.04 -16.09
N ASP A 40 -2.13 3.78 -17.33
CA ASP A 40 -2.95 4.07 -18.49
C ASP A 40 -3.78 2.85 -18.88
N SER A 41 -5.05 3.07 -19.26
CA SER A 41 -5.97 2.00 -19.69
C SER A 41 -6.12 0.87 -18.65
N GLY A 42 -5.97 1.22 -17.37
CA GLY A 42 -5.89 0.24 -16.30
C GLY A 42 -7.25 -0.30 -15.86
N LEU A 43 -7.21 -1.50 -15.30
CA LEU A 43 -8.31 -2.13 -14.58
C LEU A 43 -8.09 -1.98 -13.07
N THR A 44 -9.18 -1.89 -12.32
CA THR A 44 -9.17 -1.92 -10.86
C THR A 44 -9.89 -3.17 -10.39
N PHE A 45 -9.23 -3.94 -9.54
CA PHE A 45 -9.87 -4.90 -8.66
C PHE A 45 -10.04 -4.26 -7.28
N ASP A 46 -11.20 -4.44 -6.69
CA ASP A 46 -11.53 -3.99 -5.34
C ASP A 46 -12.39 -5.07 -4.67
N GLY A 47 -11.79 -5.80 -3.73
CA GLY A 47 -12.45 -6.83 -2.93
C GLY A 47 -13.36 -6.27 -1.82
N GLY A 48 -13.53 -4.95 -1.78
CA GLY A 48 -14.33 -4.26 -0.79
C GLY A 48 -13.66 -4.17 0.58
N ASP A 49 -14.37 -3.52 1.51
CA ASP A 49 -13.88 -3.29 2.86
C ASP A 49 -13.76 -4.60 3.65
N PRO A 50 -12.69 -4.76 4.46
CA PRO A 50 -12.59 -5.88 5.39
C PRO A 50 -13.78 -5.96 6.34
N VAL A 51 -14.28 -7.17 6.54
CA VAL A 51 -15.41 -7.46 7.43
C VAL A 51 -14.90 -7.99 8.76
N ASN A 52 -15.54 -7.58 9.85
CA ASN A 52 -15.25 -8.10 11.19
C ASN A 52 -15.66 -9.57 11.35
N VAL A 53 -14.71 -10.39 11.80
CA VAL A 53 -14.93 -11.78 12.17
C VAL A 53 -15.45 -11.83 13.61
N THR A 54 -16.58 -12.51 13.80
CA THR A 54 -17.23 -12.62 15.12
C THR A 54 -17.06 -14.00 15.76
N ALA A 55 -16.85 -15.05 14.95
CA ALA A 55 -16.49 -16.37 15.43
C ALA A 55 -15.74 -17.17 14.37
N ILE A 56 -14.89 -18.09 14.82
CA ILE A 56 -14.32 -19.17 13.99
C ILE A 56 -14.49 -20.47 14.76
N SER A 57 -15.13 -21.45 14.15
CA SER A 57 -15.41 -22.75 14.77
C SER A 57 -14.17 -23.63 14.82
N LYS A 58 -14.16 -24.58 15.76
CA LYS A 58 -13.22 -25.70 15.82
C LYS A 58 -13.93 -26.95 15.30
N ALA A 59 -13.94 -27.12 13.99
CA ALA A 59 -14.73 -28.14 13.29
C ALA A 59 -14.06 -28.53 11.96
N ASP A 60 -14.58 -29.60 11.36
CA ASP A 60 -14.25 -30.04 10.00
C ASP A 60 -15.58 -30.18 9.23
N PRO A 61 -15.91 -29.27 8.30
CA PRO A 61 -15.13 -28.11 7.86
C PRO A 61 -15.14 -26.94 8.87
N CYS A 62 -14.10 -26.10 8.82
CA CYS A 62 -14.00 -24.87 9.61
C CYS A 62 -14.97 -23.81 9.10
N VAL A 63 -15.95 -23.44 9.93
CA VAL A 63 -16.92 -22.38 9.67
C VAL A 63 -16.49 -21.06 10.32
N VAL A 64 -16.57 -19.97 9.57
CA VAL A 64 -16.33 -18.59 9.99
C VAL A 64 -17.64 -17.82 10.02
N THR A 65 -17.87 -17.03 11.06
CA THR A 65 -19.05 -16.15 11.19
C THR A 65 -18.64 -14.68 11.05
N ALA A 66 -19.09 -14.04 9.98
CA ALA A 66 -18.84 -12.63 9.65
C ALA A 66 -20.01 -12.09 8.80
N ALA A 67 -20.18 -10.76 8.70
CA ALA A 67 -21.17 -10.19 7.79
C ALA A 67 -20.78 -10.47 6.34
N ASN A 68 -21.31 -11.54 5.75
CA ASN A 68 -20.75 -12.11 4.55
C ASN A 68 -21.33 -11.50 3.28
N THR A 69 -20.47 -10.98 2.42
CA THR A 69 -20.77 -10.57 1.04
C THR A 69 -19.99 -11.37 0.01
N PHE A 70 -19.20 -12.35 0.44
CA PHE A 70 -18.37 -13.19 -0.41
C PHE A 70 -19.20 -14.27 -1.12
N SER A 71 -18.78 -14.58 -2.33
CA SER A 71 -19.32 -15.65 -3.17
C SER A 71 -18.51 -16.94 -3.01
N ASP A 72 -19.12 -18.05 -3.44
CA ASP A 72 -18.46 -19.35 -3.45
C ASP A 72 -17.26 -19.32 -4.41
N GLY A 73 -16.09 -19.79 -3.96
CA GLY A 73 -14.84 -19.73 -4.70
C GLY A 73 -14.03 -18.43 -4.54
N ASP A 74 -14.56 -17.41 -3.86
CA ASP A 74 -13.78 -16.19 -3.57
C ASP A 74 -12.60 -16.50 -2.65
N GLN A 75 -11.46 -15.88 -2.92
CA GLN A 75 -10.30 -15.96 -2.03
C GLN A 75 -10.39 -14.88 -0.96
N VAL A 76 -10.10 -15.25 0.29
CA VAL A 76 -10.16 -14.35 1.44
C VAL A 76 -8.90 -14.46 2.30
N LYS A 77 -8.47 -13.33 2.86
CA LYS A 77 -7.34 -13.25 3.79
C LYS A 77 -7.80 -12.74 5.14
N PHE A 78 -7.32 -13.39 6.19
CA PHE A 78 -7.60 -13.01 7.58
C PHE A 78 -6.51 -12.12 8.14
N TYR A 79 -6.91 -11.07 8.86
CA TYR A 79 -6.03 -10.11 9.52
C TYR A 79 -6.41 -9.99 10.99
N ASN A 80 -5.43 -9.71 11.86
CA ASN A 80 -5.65 -9.43 13.28
C ASN A 80 -6.48 -10.49 14.03
N VAL A 81 -6.49 -11.75 13.58
CA VAL A 81 -7.23 -12.83 14.25
C VAL A 81 -6.53 -13.22 15.54
N LEU A 82 -7.19 -13.02 16.68
CA LEU A 82 -6.65 -13.37 17.99
C LEU A 82 -7.06 -14.80 18.40
N GLY A 83 -6.16 -15.47 19.12
CA GLY A 83 -6.40 -16.82 19.61
C GLY A 83 -6.07 -17.88 18.57
N MET A 84 -6.76 -17.89 17.42
CA MET A 84 -6.55 -18.86 16.34
C MET A 84 -5.44 -18.41 15.38
N SER A 85 -4.19 -18.59 15.80
CA SER A 85 -3.01 -18.12 15.03
C SER A 85 -2.83 -18.84 13.68
N GLU A 86 -3.37 -20.05 13.53
CA GLU A 86 -3.19 -20.88 12.35
C GLU A 86 -3.88 -20.32 11.11
N VAL A 87 -4.91 -19.46 11.28
CA VAL A 87 -5.61 -18.79 10.18
C VAL A 87 -5.09 -17.38 9.90
N ARG A 88 -4.41 -16.77 10.86
CA ARG A 88 -3.95 -15.36 10.77
C ARG A 88 -3.00 -15.16 9.60
N ASN A 89 -3.21 -14.09 8.83
CA ASN A 89 -2.40 -13.67 7.69
C ASN A 89 -2.30 -14.71 6.55
N LYS A 90 -3.20 -15.71 6.52
CA LYS A 90 -3.27 -16.72 5.47
C LYS A 90 -4.48 -16.50 4.56
N VAL A 91 -4.36 -17.00 3.34
CA VAL A 91 -5.40 -16.98 2.32
C VAL A 91 -6.10 -18.33 2.28
N PHE A 92 -7.42 -18.28 2.18
CA PHE A 92 -8.32 -19.43 2.07
C PHE A 92 -9.34 -19.18 0.97
N THR A 93 -10.01 -20.24 0.53
CA THR A 93 -11.13 -20.14 -0.41
C THR A 93 -12.44 -20.27 0.36
N VAL A 94 -13.40 -19.41 0.02
CA VAL A 94 -14.76 -19.40 0.57
C VAL A 94 -15.57 -20.54 -0.04
N SER A 95 -16.21 -21.33 0.82
CA SER A 95 -17.12 -22.41 0.43
C SER A 95 -18.46 -22.25 1.14
N ASN A 96 -19.54 -22.65 0.46
CA ASN A 96 -20.91 -22.69 1.01
C ASN A 96 -21.32 -21.38 1.73
N PRO A 97 -21.13 -20.19 1.12
CA PRO A 97 -21.45 -18.94 1.79
C PRO A 97 -22.96 -18.78 2.06
N THR A 98 -23.27 -18.33 3.26
CA THR A 98 -24.57 -17.81 3.68
C THR A 98 -24.44 -16.31 3.97
N THR A 99 -25.49 -15.65 4.44
CA THR A 99 -25.42 -14.22 4.78
C THR A 99 -24.51 -13.89 5.97
N THR A 100 -24.23 -14.86 6.83
CA THR A 100 -23.47 -14.65 8.07
C THR A 100 -22.34 -15.65 8.30
N ASN A 101 -22.26 -16.70 7.48
CA ASN A 101 -21.25 -17.74 7.65
C ASN A 101 -20.73 -18.22 6.30
N PHE A 102 -19.52 -18.76 6.31
CA PHE A 102 -18.93 -19.51 5.21
C PHE A 102 -17.93 -20.54 5.76
N GLU A 103 -17.67 -21.58 4.97
CA GLU A 103 -16.68 -22.62 5.25
C GLU A 103 -15.33 -22.26 4.60
N LEU A 104 -14.24 -22.71 5.21
CA LEU A 104 -12.89 -22.50 4.69
C LEU A 104 -12.38 -23.73 3.93
N ARG A 105 -11.86 -23.49 2.73
CA ARG A 105 -11.06 -24.43 1.95
C ARG A 105 -9.63 -23.92 1.81
N ASP A 106 -8.71 -24.83 1.50
CA ASP A 106 -7.32 -24.44 1.22
C ASP A 106 -7.24 -23.49 0.01
N LYS A 107 -6.14 -22.75 -0.12
CA LYS A 107 -5.98 -21.70 -1.14
C LYS A 107 -6.15 -22.18 -2.60
N LEU A 108 -5.98 -23.49 -2.84
CA LEU A 108 -6.13 -24.11 -4.16
C LEU A 108 -7.54 -24.66 -4.39
N ASP A 109 -8.45 -24.47 -3.43
CA ASP A 109 -9.83 -24.96 -3.45
C ASP A 109 -9.96 -26.49 -3.57
N THR A 110 -9.01 -27.23 -3.00
CA THR A 110 -8.93 -28.69 -3.12
C THR A 110 -9.47 -29.44 -1.91
N VAL A 111 -9.29 -28.92 -0.70
CA VAL A 111 -9.61 -29.60 0.55
C VAL A 111 -10.20 -28.61 1.57
N ASP A 112 -11.20 -29.06 2.32
CA ASP A 112 -11.75 -28.31 3.46
C ASP A 112 -10.73 -28.19 4.60
N ILE A 113 -10.79 -27.08 5.33
CA ILE A 113 -9.92 -26.86 6.49
C ILE A 113 -10.51 -27.53 7.72
N ASP A 114 -9.81 -28.52 8.28
CA ASP A 114 -10.07 -29.06 9.61
C ASP A 114 -9.41 -28.19 10.69
N SER A 115 -10.23 -27.45 11.45
CA SER A 115 -9.78 -26.58 12.55
C SER A 115 -9.93 -27.21 13.94
N THR A 116 -10.26 -28.50 14.04
CA THR A 116 -10.50 -29.18 15.34
C THR A 116 -9.28 -29.10 16.26
N ALA A 117 -8.07 -29.18 15.70
CA ALA A 117 -6.80 -29.09 16.42
C ALA A 117 -6.28 -27.66 16.64
N PHE A 118 -6.91 -26.64 16.04
CA PHE A 118 -6.43 -25.26 16.11
C PHE A 118 -6.61 -24.64 17.49
N THR A 119 -5.87 -23.59 17.75
CA THR A 119 -6.07 -22.73 18.91
C THR A 119 -7.44 -22.04 18.89
N THR A 120 -7.99 -21.74 20.07
CA THR A 120 -9.36 -21.20 20.19
C THR A 120 -9.39 -19.74 19.76
N PHE A 121 -10.30 -19.38 18.86
CA PHE A 121 -10.58 -17.99 18.51
C PHE A 121 -11.12 -17.21 19.71
N ILE A 122 -10.55 -16.03 19.96
CA ILE A 122 -11.02 -15.08 20.98
C ILE A 122 -10.97 -13.66 20.40
N THR A 123 -11.69 -12.71 20.98
CA THR A 123 -11.76 -11.32 20.50
C THR A 123 -11.21 -10.30 21.48
N SER A 124 -10.87 -10.72 22.70
CA SER A 124 -10.39 -9.82 23.72
C SER A 124 -9.51 -10.51 24.76
N ILE A 125 -8.61 -9.73 25.34
CA ILE A 125 -7.84 -10.04 26.55
C ILE A 125 -8.03 -8.92 27.57
N THR A 126 -7.45 -9.07 28.75
CA THR A 126 -7.57 -8.09 29.83
C THR A 126 -6.18 -7.61 30.28
N GLY A 127 -6.03 -6.31 30.51
CA GLY A 127 -4.77 -5.73 30.98
C GLY A 127 -4.97 -4.37 31.63
N ASP A 128 -3.89 -3.79 32.16
CA ASP A 128 -3.94 -2.54 32.89
C ASP A 128 -3.37 -1.39 32.06
N THR A 129 -4.03 -0.22 32.10
CA THR A 129 -3.56 1.02 31.48
C THR A 129 -3.08 2.00 32.54
N THR A 130 -2.03 2.77 32.22
CA THR A 130 -1.59 3.92 33.02
C THR A 130 -1.79 5.19 32.20
N TYR A 131 -2.35 6.24 32.78
CA TYR A 131 -2.55 7.54 32.14
C TYR A 131 -1.23 8.10 31.61
N LYS A 132 -1.20 8.48 30.33
CA LYS A 132 -0.01 8.87 29.58
C LYS A 132 1.07 7.78 29.47
N GLY A 133 0.71 6.54 29.75
CA GLY A 133 1.57 5.37 29.59
C GLY A 133 1.40 4.74 28.20
N GLU A 134 2.49 4.22 27.65
CA GLU A 134 2.50 3.49 26.37
C GLU A 134 2.44 1.97 26.57
N LEU A 135 2.36 1.48 27.82
CA LEU A 135 2.34 0.04 28.11
C LEU A 135 0.95 -0.40 28.56
N ILE A 136 0.53 -1.55 28.04
CA ILE A 136 -0.46 -2.39 28.72
C ILE A 136 0.30 -3.42 29.54
N THR A 137 -0.01 -3.50 30.83
CA THR A 137 0.64 -4.41 31.78
C THR A 137 -0.37 -5.44 32.33
N ASN A 138 0.10 -6.33 33.21
CA ASN A 138 -0.71 -7.34 33.88
C ASN A 138 -1.31 -8.40 32.92
N LEU A 139 -0.59 -8.72 31.84
CA LEU A 139 -0.91 -9.84 30.96
C LEU A 139 -0.17 -11.10 31.38
N THR A 140 -0.73 -12.25 31.04
CA THR A 140 -0.04 -13.54 31.16
C THR A 140 0.85 -13.80 29.94
N THR A 141 1.89 -14.62 30.12
CA THR A 141 2.75 -15.08 29.00
C THR A 141 1.96 -15.83 27.92
N ALA A 142 0.87 -16.51 28.31
CA ALA A 142 -0.03 -17.19 27.39
C ALA A 142 -0.82 -16.22 26.50
N GLU A 143 -1.28 -15.09 27.05
CA GLU A 143 -1.96 -14.04 26.27
C GLU A 143 -0.98 -13.34 25.33
N ILE A 144 0.24 -13.04 25.80
CA ILE A 144 1.29 -12.44 24.96
C ILE A 144 1.63 -13.34 23.76
N ALA A 145 1.67 -14.66 23.95
CA ALA A 145 1.95 -15.60 22.87
C ALA A 145 0.87 -15.64 21.77
N LEU A 146 -0.31 -15.07 22.02
CA LEU A 146 -1.38 -14.94 21.02
C LEU A 146 -1.29 -13.65 20.21
N LEU A 147 -0.48 -12.68 20.64
CA LEU A 147 -0.37 -11.36 20.03
C LEU A 147 0.80 -11.30 19.04
N ASP A 148 0.67 -10.43 18.03
CA ASP A 148 1.76 -10.04 17.15
C ASP A 148 1.92 -8.51 17.16
N VAL A 149 3.13 -8.05 16.86
CA VAL A 149 3.40 -6.64 16.56
C VAL A 149 2.61 -6.22 15.32
N GLY A 150 2.04 -5.02 15.35
CA GLY A 150 1.22 -4.46 14.28
C GLY A 150 -0.28 -4.67 14.46
N MET A 151 -0.72 -5.54 15.39
CA MET A 151 -2.15 -5.73 15.65
C MET A 151 -2.82 -4.44 16.12
N SER A 152 -3.96 -4.12 15.51
CA SER A 152 -4.82 -3.02 15.96
C SER A 152 -5.59 -3.41 17.20
N ILE A 153 -5.64 -2.50 18.18
CA ILE A 153 -6.29 -2.72 19.47
C ILE A 153 -7.25 -1.57 19.79
N THR A 154 -8.30 -1.90 20.52
CA THR A 154 -9.25 -0.91 21.06
C THR A 154 -9.62 -1.27 22.49
N GLY A 155 -10.11 -0.30 23.26
CA GLY A 155 -10.51 -0.53 24.64
C GLY A 155 -10.74 0.79 25.36
N THR A 156 -11.27 0.73 26.57
CA THR A 156 -11.49 1.93 27.38
C THR A 156 -10.15 2.60 27.68
N GLY A 157 -10.02 3.86 27.29
CA GLY A 157 -8.78 4.63 27.51
C GLY A 157 -7.69 4.42 26.46
N ILE A 158 -7.88 3.51 25.51
CA ILE A 158 -6.97 3.29 24.39
C ILE A 158 -7.41 4.19 23.23
N PRO A 159 -6.55 5.09 22.71
CA PRO A 159 -6.89 5.95 21.58
C PRO A 159 -7.27 5.15 20.31
N SER A 160 -8.09 5.75 19.44
CA SER A 160 -8.37 5.17 18.13
C SER A 160 -7.10 5.06 17.28
N GLY A 161 -7.02 4.00 16.47
CA GLY A 161 -5.86 3.73 15.60
C GLY A 161 -4.62 3.23 16.34
N THR A 162 -4.74 2.84 17.61
CA THR A 162 -3.61 2.29 18.38
C THR A 162 -3.24 0.89 17.89
N VAL A 163 -1.95 0.65 17.71
CA VAL A 163 -1.38 -0.66 17.35
C VAL A 163 -0.33 -1.12 18.36
N ILE A 164 -0.08 -2.42 18.41
CA ILE A 164 1.02 -3.01 19.18
C ILE A 164 2.35 -2.72 18.47
N THR A 165 3.32 -2.15 19.18
CA THR A 165 4.64 -1.81 18.63
C THR A 165 5.74 -2.73 19.12
N GLU A 166 5.67 -3.22 20.35
CA GLU A 166 6.63 -4.16 20.94
C GLU A 166 5.92 -5.11 21.91
N LEU A 167 6.42 -6.35 22.02
CA LEU A 167 5.92 -7.36 22.96
C LEU A 167 6.99 -7.65 24.02
N TYR A 168 6.56 -7.82 25.27
CA TYR A 168 7.36 -8.26 26.42
C TYR A 168 6.66 -9.43 27.12
N ASP A 169 7.33 -10.07 28.08
CA ASP A 169 6.84 -11.30 28.72
C ASP A 169 5.43 -11.18 29.36
N THR A 170 5.09 -10.03 29.95
CA THR A 170 3.81 -9.80 30.66
C THR A 170 3.17 -8.44 30.32
N SER A 171 3.62 -7.82 29.24
CA SER A 171 3.18 -6.49 28.82
C SER A 171 3.45 -6.28 27.34
N PHE A 172 2.77 -5.32 26.72
CA PHE A 172 3.12 -4.88 25.37
C PHE A 172 3.08 -3.35 25.28
N LYS A 173 3.79 -2.82 24.29
CA LYS A 173 3.86 -1.39 23.99
C LYS A 173 2.84 -1.02 22.91
N MET A 174 2.17 0.11 23.12
CA MET A 174 1.21 0.74 22.22
C MET A 174 1.88 1.85 21.41
N SER A 175 1.33 2.14 20.24
CA SER A 175 1.75 3.29 19.41
C SER A 175 1.30 4.64 19.98
N ASN A 176 0.27 4.67 20.82
CA ASN A 176 -0.32 5.88 21.37
C ASN A 176 -0.44 5.75 22.90
N GLU A 177 -0.22 6.86 23.60
CA GLU A 177 -0.37 6.92 25.06
C GLU A 177 -1.83 6.71 25.50
N ALA A 178 -2.04 5.92 26.56
CA ALA A 178 -3.35 5.73 27.16
C ALA A 178 -3.89 7.02 27.79
N THR A 179 -5.20 7.22 27.68
CA THR A 179 -5.90 8.44 28.13
C THR A 179 -6.50 8.33 29.53
N VAL A 180 -6.47 7.13 30.14
CA VAL A 180 -6.99 6.89 31.50
C VAL A 180 -6.12 5.87 32.23
N ASN A 181 -6.15 5.93 33.57
CA ASN A 181 -5.74 4.80 34.40
C ASN A 181 -6.89 3.78 34.44
N GLY A 182 -6.58 2.50 34.23
CA GLY A 182 -7.56 1.44 34.22
C GLY A 182 -6.92 0.14 34.68
N THR A 183 -7.66 -0.61 35.50
CA THR A 183 -7.31 -1.96 35.90
C THR A 183 -8.27 -2.92 35.22
N ALA A 184 -7.76 -4.05 34.73
CA ALA A 184 -8.53 -5.06 34.02
C ALA A 184 -9.38 -4.48 32.88
N VAL A 185 -8.78 -3.58 32.10
CA VAL A 185 -9.37 -3.04 30.88
C VAL A 185 -9.51 -4.15 29.86
N VAL A 186 -10.70 -4.28 29.28
CA VAL A 186 -10.94 -5.18 28.14
C VAL A 186 -10.29 -4.59 26.90
N ILE A 187 -9.31 -5.31 26.36
CA ILE A 187 -8.58 -4.95 25.16
C ILE A 187 -9.14 -5.80 24.05
N THR A 188 -9.83 -5.17 23.12
CA THR A 188 -10.49 -5.82 21.99
C THR A 188 -9.54 -5.84 20.81
N ILE A 189 -9.29 -7.03 20.28
CA ILE A 189 -8.56 -7.29 19.04
C ILE A 189 -9.60 -7.89 18.09
N GLN A 190 -10.10 -7.07 17.18
CA GLN A 190 -11.12 -7.50 16.23
C GLN A 190 -10.44 -8.02 14.97
N GLY A 191 -10.46 -9.35 14.80
CA GLY A 191 -10.03 -9.98 13.56
C GLY A 191 -10.94 -9.56 12.40
N THR A 192 -10.34 -9.35 11.23
CA THR A 192 -11.08 -9.02 10.01
C THR A 192 -10.75 -10.02 8.91
N VAL A 193 -11.66 -10.12 7.94
CA VAL A 193 -11.50 -10.91 6.73
C VAL A 193 -11.80 -10.02 5.53
N ALA A 194 -10.94 -10.05 4.52
CA ALA A 194 -11.13 -9.29 3.29
C ALA A 194 -11.01 -10.22 2.09
N GLN A 195 -11.77 -9.94 1.02
CA GLN A 195 -11.58 -10.61 -0.26
C GLN A 195 -10.24 -10.16 -0.83
N VAL A 196 -9.47 -11.11 -1.33
CA VAL A 196 -8.21 -10.88 -2.01
C VAL A 196 -8.16 -11.72 -3.26
N ASP A 197 -7.36 -11.33 -4.24
CA ASP A 197 -7.12 -12.13 -5.42
C ASP A 197 -5.65 -11.96 -5.85
N ASN A 198 -5.14 -12.94 -6.59
CA ASN A 198 -3.84 -12.89 -7.24
C ASN A 198 -3.92 -13.13 -8.75
N ALA A 199 -5.11 -13.35 -9.31
CA ALA A 199 -5.31 -13.56 -10.74
C ALA A 199 -6.38 -12.61 -11.29
N PHE A 200 -5.95 -11.60 -12.03
CA PHE A 200 -6.84 -10.55 -12.54
C PHE A 200 -7.10 -10.73 -14.03
N SER A 201 -8.37 -10.95 -14.39
CA SER A 201 -8.82 -11.05 -15.79
C SER A 201 -9.46 -9.74 -16.28
N GLY A 202 -9.88 -9.69 -17.56
CA GLY A 202 -10.50 -8.50 -18.17
C GLY A 202 -9.49 -7.51 -18.77
N LEU A 203 -8.25 -7.93 -18.96
CA LEU A 203 -7.16 -7.15 -19.57
C LEU A 203 -6.98 -7.47 -21.06
N ASP A 204 -8.02 -7.96 -21.73
CA ASP A 204 -8.02 -8.36 -23.16
C ASP A 204 -7.51 -7.26 -24.10
N HIS A 205 -7.68 -5.99 -23.73
CA HIS A 205 -7.22 -4.83 -24.49
C HIS A 205 -5.72 -4.56 -24.35
N LEU A 206 -5.07 -5.17 -23.36
CA LEU A 206 -3.64 -5.06 -23.07
C LEU A 206 -2.87 -6.35 -23.36
N GLU A 207 -3.48 -7.31 -24.05
CA GLU A 207 -2.85 -8.61 -24.37
C GLU A 207 -1.43 -8.45 -24.96
N GLY A 208 -0.46 -9.18 -24.39
CA GLY A 208 0.93 -9.15 -24.80
C GLY A 208 1.69 -7.86 -24.48
N LYS A 209 1.10 -6.93 -23.70
CA LYS A 209 1.80 -5.75 -23.19
C LYS A 209 2.33 -5.99 -21.79
N MET A 210 3.42 -5.31 -21.48
CA MET A 210 3.92 -5.18 -20.12
C MET A 210 3.08 -4.14 -19.37
N VAL A 211 2.59 -4.52 -18.20
CA VAL A 211 1.74 -3.70 -17.33
C VAL A 211 2.42 -3.52 -15.99
N SER A 212 2.21 -2.34 -15.40
CA SER A 212 2.60 -2.05 -14.04
C SER A 212 1.43 -2.28 -13.10
N VAL A 213 1.75 -2.69 -11.87
CA VAL A 213 0.77 -3.12 -10.88
C VAL A 213 1.00 -2.38 -9.57
N LEU A 214 -0.06 -1.74 -9.08
CA LEU A 214 -0.13 -1.23 -7.72
C LEU A 214 -1.12 -2.10 -6.93
N GLY A 215 -0.63 -2.85 -5.94
CA GLY A 215 -1.43 -3.73 -5.09
C GLY A 215 -1.36 -3.30 -3.64
N ASP A 216 -2.52 -3.02 -3.02
CA ASP A 216 -2.66 -2.56 -1.64
C ASP A 216 -1.71 -1.39 -1.27
N GLY A 217 -1.45 -0.49 -2.22
CA GLY A 217 -0.55 0.67 -2.06
C GLY A 217 0.94 0.35 -2.22
N THR A 218 1.29 -0.92 -2.46
CA THR A 218 2.65 -1.36 -2.79
C THR A 218 2.83 -1.55 -4.29
N VAL A 219 4.04 -1.26 -4.79
CA VAL A 219 4.38 -1.48 -6.20
C VAL A 219 4.86 -2.92 -6.36
N HIS A 220 4.27 -3.64 -7.30
CA HIS A 220 4.73 -4.95 -7.73
C HIS A 220 5.56 -4.81 -9.01
N ASP A 221 6.41 -5.79 -9.30
CA ASP A 221 7.20 -5.83 -10.54
C ASP A 221 6.28 -5.87 -11.77
N ASP A 222 6.75 -5.32 -12.89
CA ASP A 222 5.96 -5.28 -14.13
C ASP A 222 5.71 -6.70 -14.67
N VAL A 223 4.48 -6.99 -15.08
CA VAL A 223 4.05 -8.32 -15.57
C VAL A 223 3.54 -8.21 -16.99
N VAL A 224 3.61 -9.30 -17.76
CA VAL A 224 3.05 -9.36 -19.12
C VAL A 224 1.63 -9.94 -19.07
N VAL A 225 0.69 -9.28 -19.74
CA VAL A 225 -0.68 -9.80 -19.89
C VAL A 225 -0.67 -10.98 -20.84
N SER A 226 -1.25 -12.10 -20.41
CA SER A 226 -1.44 -13.30 -21.23
C SER A 226 -2.86 -13.81 -21.12
N SER A 227 -3.48 -14.13 -22.24
CA SER A 227 -4.87 -14.62 -22.32
C SER A 227 -5.87 -13.68 -21.60
N GLY A 228 -5.67 -12.37 -21.71
CA GLY A 228 -6.52 -11.36 -21.10
C GLY A 228 -6.40 -11.27 -19.58
N ALA A 229 -5.38 -11.89 -18.98
CA ALA A 229 -5.20 -11.93 -17.53
C ALA A 229 -3.75 -11.72 -17.09
N VAL A 230 -3.59 -11.43 -15.79
CA VAL A 230 -2.31 -11.33 -15.09
C VAL A 230 -2.39 -12.18 -13.82
N ALA A 231 -1.38 -13.03 -13.61
CA ALA A 231 -1.21 -13.78 -12.37
C ALA A 231 -0.04 -13.21 -11.59
N LEU A 232 -0.27 -12.89 -10.33
CA LEU A 232 0.70 -12.34 -9.38
C LEU A 232 1.11 -13.40 -8.35
N THR A 233 2.28 -13.20 -7.74
CA THR A 233 2.76 -14.07 -6.66
C THR A 233 2.07 -13.79 -5.34
N ASP A 234 1.71 -12.53 -5.10
CA ASP A 234 1.07 -12.04 -3.89
C ASP A 234 -0.42 -11.78 -4.11
N TYR A 235 -1.18 -11.83 -3.02
CA TYR A 235 -2.62 -11.58 -3.00
C TYR A 235 -2.90 -10.15 -2.56
N PHE A 236 -3.79 -9.47 -3.27
CA PHE A 236 -4.14 -8.09 -3.01
C PHE A 236 -5.66 -7.94 -2.82
N ASN A 237 -6.07 -7.10 -1.88
CA ASN A 237 -7.48 -6.72 -1.71
C ASN A 237 -7.87 -5.65 -2.73
N LYS A 238 -6.95 -4.73 -3.05
CA LYS A 238 -7.13 -3.72 -4.09
C LYS A 238 -5.94 -3.69 -5.02
N ALA A 239 -6.20 -3.79 -6.32
CA ALA A 239 -5.14 -3.79 -7.33
C ALA A 239 -5.49 -2.88 -8.52
N HIS A 240 -4.55 -2.04 -8.92
CA HIS A 240 -4.63 -1.24 -10.13
C HIS A 240 -3.58 -1.74 -11.14
N ILE A 241 -4.03 -2.19 -12.30
CA ILE A 241 -3.19 -2.85 -13.30
C ILE A 241 -3.39 -2.16 -14.64
N GLY A 242 -2.32 -1.64 -15.23
CA GLY A 242 -2.41 -1.00 -16.53
C GLY A 242 -1.05 -0.68 -17.14
N LEU A 243 -1.06 0.04 -18.26
CA LEU A 243 0.19 0.41 -18.92
C LEU A 243 0.99 1.37 -18.04
N PRO A 244 2.33 1.17 -17.94
CA PRO A 244 3.18 2.06 -17.18
C PRO A 244 3.21 3.45 -17.81
N TYR A 245 3.14 4.49 -16.98
CA TYR A 245 3.25 5.87 -17.41
C TYR A 245 4.53 6.51 -16.85
N THR A 246 5.46 6.85 -17.73
CA THR A 246 6.69 7.55 -17.34
C THR A 246 6.46 9.06 -17.35
N SER A 247 6.29 9.64 -16.16
CA SER A 247 6.18 11.10 -15.99
C SER A 247 7.57 11.71 -15.92
N LYS A 248 7.90 12.61 -16.85
CA LYS A 248 9.15 13.39 -16.82
C LYS A 248 8.86 14.87 -16.63
N LEU A 249 9.46 15.47 -15.62
CA LEU A 249 9.42 16.90 -15.35
C LEU A 249 10.80 17.50 -15.63
N MET A 250 10.83 18.49 -16.51
CA MET A 250 11.99 19.33 -16.78
C MET A 250 11.57 20.79 -16.58
N PRO A 251 12.01 21.44 -15.50
CA PRO A 251 11.74 22.87 -15.29
C PRO A 251 12.37 23.72 -16.39
N MET A 252 11.89 24.96 -16.52
CA MET A 252 12.56 25.93 -17.37
C MET A 252 14.00 26.17 -16.91
N LYS A 253 14.86 26.59 -17.84
CA LYS A 253 16.27 26.87 -17.55
C LYS A 253 16.42 27.83 -16.38
N LEU A 254 17.24 27.42 -15.43
CA LEU A 254 17.52 28.15 -14.20
C LEU A 254 18.16 29.52 -14.50
N GLU A 255 17.62 30.56 -13.87
CA GLU A 255 18.09 31.94 -13.92
C GLU A 255 18.46 32.36 -12.49
N ALA A 256 19.55 33.10 -12.35
CA ALA A 256 19.95 33.71 -11.09
C ALA A 256 20.45 35.12 -11.39
N GLN A 257 20.03 36.09 -10.59
CA GLN A 257 20.51 37.47 -10.71
C GLN A 257 22.02 37.50 -10.44
N THR A 258 22.81 37.89 -11.44
CA THR A 258 24.25 38.10 -11.28
C THR A 258 24.61 39.55 -11.53
N GLN A 259 25.62 40.05 -10.82
CA GLN A 259 26.15 41.41 -11.02
C GLN A 259 26.78 41.59 -12.42
N SER A 260 27.09 40.50 -13.13
CA SER A 260 27.70 40.49 -14.48
C SER A 260 26.70 40.21 -15.61
N GLY A 261 25.39 40.38 -15.39
CA GLY A 261 24.35 40.11 -16.39
C GLY A 261 23.69 38.74 -16.22
N THR A 262 23.16 38.18 -17.31
CA THR A 262 22.30 36.98 -17.25
C THR A 262 23.08 35.71 -16.90
N ALA A 263 22.56 34.88 -15.99
CA ALA A 263 23.15 33.56 -15.69
C ALA A 263 23.08 32.57 -16.87
N ARG A 264 22.36 32.91 -17.95
CA ARG A 264 22.20 32.09 -19.17
C ARG A 264 23.50 31.84 -19.93
N ALA A 265 24.45 32.77 -19.87
CA ALA A 265 25.71 32.68 -20.62
C ALA A 265 26.88 32.13 -19.78
N LYS A 266 26.63 31.78 -18.51
CA LYS A 266 27.65 31.29 -17.57
C LYS A 266 27.54 29.79 -17.37
N ILE A 267 28.68 29.15 -17.11
CA ILE A 267 28.72 27.74 -16.75
C ILE A 267 28.13 27.60 -15.34
N LYS A 268 27.23 26.65 -15.16
CA LYS A 268 26.53 26.38 -13.91
C LYS A 268 26.98 25.03 -13.37
N ARG A 269 27.12 24.95 -12.04
CA ARG A 269 27.25 23.69 -11.30
C ARG A 269 26.20 23.67 -10.21
N ILE A 270 25.39 22.60 -10.17
CA ILE A 270 24.42 22.38 -9.10
C ILE A 270 25.11 21.49 -8.05
N HIS A 271 25.21 21.97 -6.81
CA HIS A 271 25.83 21.21 -5.73
C HIS A 271 24.82 20.38 -4.96
N SER A 272 23.69 20.98 -4.59
CA SER A 272 22.64 20.33 -3.81
C SER A 272 21.29 20.83 -4.26
N ILE A 273 20.23 20.06 -4.00
CA ILE A 273 18.86 20.40 -4.40
C ILE A 273 17.88 20.06 -3.29
N ILE A 274 16.89 20.92 -3.08
CA ILE A 274 15.79 20.66 -2.15
C ILE A 274 14.51 20.52 -2.96
N PHE A 275 13.84 19.39 -2.77
CA PHE A 275 12.52 19.12 -3.34
C PHE A 275 11.47 19.24 -2.25
N SER A 276 10.41 20.02 -2.50
CA SER A 276 9.21 20.01 -1.67
C SER A 276 8.15 19.13 -2.32
N PHE A 277 7.73 18.09 -1.62
CA PHE A 277 6.72 17.13 -2.07
C PHE A 277 5.44 17.26 -1.25
N TYR A 278 4.32 16.90 -1.87
CA TYR A 278 3.02 16.76 -1.22
C TYR A 278 2.43 15.40 -1.57
N LYS A 279 2.03 14.60 -0.57
CA LYS A 279 1.43 13.26 -0.75
C LYS A 279 2.10 12.45 -1.88
N SER A 280 3.43 12.35 -1.85
CA SER A 280 4.20 11.74 -2.95
C SER A 280 4.99 10.53 -2.47
N LEU A 281 5.17 9.55 -3.35
CA LEU A 281 6.03 8.40 -3.09
C LEU A 281 6.78 7.97 -4.34
N GLY A 282 8.07 7.67 -4.16
CA GLY A 282 8.97 7.33 -5.25
C GLY A 282 9.33 8.55 -6.09
N CYS A 283 10.47 8.44 -6.77
CA CYS A 283 10.89 9.21 -7.95
C CYS A 283 12.42 9.07 -8.09
N THR A 284 12.88 9.43 -9.27
CA THR A 284 14.30 9.61 -9.58
C THR A 284 14.56 11.06 -9.96
N PHE A 285 15.76 11.54 -9.69
CA PHE A 285 16.18 12.90 -10.04
C PHE A 285 17.57 12.87 -10.67
N GLY A 286 17.90 13.88 -11.49
CA GLY A 286 19.25 14.01 -12.01
C GLY A 286 19.35 14.83 -13.27
N THR A 287 20.23 14.41 -14.18
CA THR A 287 20.49 15.02 -15.49
C THR A 287 20.09 14.07 -16.62
N ASP A 288 20.24 14.49 -17.86
CA ASP A 288 20.05 13.64 -19.04
C ASP A 288 21.05 12.47 -19.11
N LYS A 289 22.19 12.60 -18.41
CA LYS A 289 23.29 11.62 -18.38
C LYS A 289 23.17 10.58 -17.26
N GLY A 290 22.34 10.83 -16.26
CA GLY A 290 22.24 9.97 -15.09
C GLY A 290 21.17 10.42 -14.11
N THR A 291 20.51 9.44 -13.49
CA THR A 291 19.46 9.65 -12.50
C THR A 291 19.75 8.84 -11.24
N GLU A 292 19.34 9.38 -10.11
CA GLU A 292 19.46 8.77 -8.79
C GLU A 292 18.08 8.67 -8.14
N ILE A 293 17.89 7.69 -7.26
CA ILE A 293 16.62 7.45 -6.57
C ILE A 293 16.57 8.33 -5.32
N ILE A 294 15.43 9.01 -5.10
CA ILE A 294 15.16 9.67 -3.82
C ILE A 294 14.63 8.62 -2.83
N PRO A 295 15.29 8.36 -1.69
CA PRO A 295 14.77 7.42 -0.70
C PRO A 295 13.59 8.03 0.05
N PHE A 296 12.42 7.40 -0.05
CA PHE A 296 11.21 7.81 0.69
C PHE A 296 11.02 7.03 1.99
N ARG A 297 11.40 5.75 2.01
CA ARG A 297 11.34 4.88 3.19
C ARG A 297 12.32 5.38 4.27
N LYS A 298 11.86 5.41 5.51
CA LYS A 298 12.65 5.67 6.71
C LYS A 298 13.08 4.33 7.33
N THR A 299 14.13 4.35 8.14
CA THR A 299 14.60 3.17 8.89
C THR A 299 13.60 2.71 9.96
N THR A 300 12.64 3.56 10.31
CA THR A 300 11.58 3.28 11.30
C THR A 300 10.30 2.72 10.68
N ASP A 301 10.21 2.66 9.35
CA ASP A 301 9.00 2.16 8.68
C ASP A 301 8.94 0.64 8.80
N THR A 302 7.76 0.11 9.12
CA THR A 302 7.54 -1.33 9.31
C THR A 302 7.83 -2.11 8.03
N MET A 303 8.58 -3.21 8.15
CA MET A 303 8.84 -4.10 7.02
C MET A 303 7.57 -4.87 6.64
N GLY A 304 7.31 -5.00 5.34
CA GLY A 304 6.15 -5.73 4.81
C GLY A 304 4.90 -4.89 4.59
N GLU A 305 4.89 -3.64 5.02
CA GLU A 305 3.78 -2.70 4.82
C GLU A 305 4.09 -1.65 3.74
N ALA A 306 3.03 -1.05 3.20
CA ALA A 306 3.15 0.07 2.28
C ALA A 306 3.80 1.28 2.98
N VAL A 307 4.75 1.92 2.30
CA VAL A 307 5.42 3.11 2.83
C VAL A 307 4.46 4.29 2.76
N PRO A 308 4.19 5.01 3.87
CA PRO A 308 3.24 6.11 3.86
C PRO A 308 3.67 7.24 2.92
N LEU A 309 2.69 7.92 2.33
CA LEU A 309 2.91 9.06 1.44
C LEU A 309 3.68 10.17 2.16
N PHE A 310 4.71 10.71 1.51
CA PHE A 310 5.55 11.75 2.08
C PHE A 310 5.02 13.15 1.76
N THR A 311 4.94 13.99 2.79
CA THR A 311 4.71 15.43 2.66
C THR A 311 5.79 16.18 3.43
N GLY A 312 6.51 17.07 2.74
CA GLY A 312 7.59 17.84 3.33
C GLY A 312 8.73 18.11 2.35
N GLU A 313 9.89 18.45 2.89
CA GLU A 313 11.08 18.74 2.11
C GLU A 313 12.08 17.58 2.20
N LYS A 314 12.67 17.23 1.06
CA LYS A 314 13.82 16.32 0.98
C LYS A 314 14.98 17.05 0.34
N LYS A 315 16.06 17.20 1.10
CA LYS A 315 17.34 17.71 0.62
C LYS A 315 18.15 16.55 0.06
N GLN A 316 18.65 16.73 -1.16
CA GLN A 316 19.67 15.88 -1.77
C GLN A 316 20.97 16.68 -1.77
N ASP A 317 21.94 16.20 -1.00
CA ASP A 317 23.23 16.87 -0.81
C ASP A 317 24.17 16.69 -2.00
N ASP A 318 23.99 15.62 -2.76
CA ASP A 318 24.71 15.36 -4.00
C ASP A 318 23.73 15.40 -5.17
N PHE A 319 24.11 16.12 -6.23
CA PHE A 319 23.35 16.16 -7.47
C PHE A 319 24.26 15.58 -8.57
N PRO A 320 23.81 14.59 -9.36
CA PRO A 320 24.63 13.91 -10.36
C PRO A 320 24.89 14.75 -11.63
N GLY A 321 25.20 16.04 -11.45
CA GLY A 321 25.41 17.02 -12.50
C GLY A 321 26.83 17.58 -12.52
N GLY A 322 27.31 17.86 -13.73
CA GLY A 322 28.63 18.45 -13.95
C GLY A 322 28.61 19.97 -14.08
N TYR A 323 29.62 20.47 -14.79
CA TYR A 323 29.75 21.86 -15.21
C TYR A 323 29.09 22.04 -16.56
N GLU A 324 27.93 22.70 -16.60
CA GLU A 324 27.12 22.78 -17.82
C GLU A 324 26.53 24.17 -18.02
N LEU A 325 26.33 24.53 -19.29
CA LEU A 325 25.73 25.83 -19.64
C LEU A 325 24.21 25.83 -19.42
N SER A 326 23.54 24.70 -19.67
CA SER A 326 22.08 24.60 -19.49
C SER A 326 21.72 24.50 -18.01
N GLY A 327 22.34 23.56 -17.30
CA GLY A 327 22.05 23.26 -15.89
C GLY A 327 20.65 22.69 -15.73
N ASP A 328 20.33 21.66 -16.54
CA ASP A 328 19.00 21.06 -16.59
C ASP A 328 18.79 20.10 -15.42
N ILE A 329 17.56 20.09 -14.89
CA ILE A 329 17.16 19.23 -13.78
C ILE A 329 16.01 18.36 -14.28
N TYR A 330 16.14 17.06 -14.10
CA TYR A 330 15.09 16.10 -14.40
C TYR A 330 14.56 15.50 -13.11
N VAL A 331 13.24 15.36 -13.04
CA VAL A 331 12.55 14.51 -12.08
C VAL A 331 11.69 13.54 -12.87
N GLU A 332 11.85 12.24 -12.60
CA GLU A 332 11.18 11.18 -13.34
C GLU A 332 10.49 10.21 -12.37
N GLN A 333 9.23 9.91 -12.66
CA GLN A 333 8.44 8.87 -11.99
C GLN A 333 8.07 7.80 -13.02
N LYS A 334 8.44 6.55 -12.71
CA LYS A 334 8.11 5.38 -13.53
C LYS A 334 7.11 4.46 -12.84
N GLN A 335 7.06 4.51 -11.51
CA GLN A 335 6.17 3.65 -10.72
C GLN A 335 4.75 4.21 -10.75
N PRO A 336 3.72 3.36 -10.59
CA PRO A 336 2.31 3.77 -10.57
C PRO A 336 1.93 4.46 -9.24
N LEU A 337 2.74 5.42 -8.80
CA LEU A 337 2.65 6.11 -7.52
C LEU A 337 2.46 7.63 -7.71
N PRO A 338 1.78 8.29 -6.76
CA PRO A 338 1.57 9.72 -6.84
C PRO A 338 2.88 10.49 -6.71
N LEU A 339 3.05 11.48 -7.59
CA LEU A 339 4.12 12.47 -7.50
C LEU A 339 3.55 13.88 -7.71
N THR A 340 3.65 14.69 -6.65
CA THR A 340 3.31 16.11 -6.66
C THR A 340 4.50 16.92 -6.16
N VAL A 341 5.22 17.52 -7.10
CA VAL A 341 6.37 18.39 -6.83
C VAL A 341 5.87 19.82 -6.65
N ARG A 342 6.01 20.37 -5.44
CA ARG A 342 5.59 21.75 -5.12
C ARG A 342 6.66 22.78 -5.47
N SER A 343 7.91 22.46 -5.16
CA SER A 343 9.04 23.35 -5.46
C SER A 343 10.32 22.55 -5.67
N ILE A 344 11.20 23.14 -6.46
CA ILE A 344 12.55 22.65 -6.73
C ILE A 344 13.50 23.82 -6.46
N THR A 345 14.32 23.70 -5.42
CA THR A 345 15.23 24.76 -4.99
C THR A 345 16.67 24.27 -5.11
N PRO A 346 17.36 24.56 -6.23
CA PRO A 346 18.75 24.18 -6.42
C PRO A 346 19.71 25.19 -5.77
N ARG A 347 20.78 24.69 -5.16
CA ARG A 347 21.95 25.47 -4.78
C ARG A 347 22.98 25.40 -5.91
N LEU A 348 23.08 26.49 -6.65
CA LEU A 348 23.94 26.60 -7.83
C LEU A 348 25.18 27.47 -7.57
N GLN A 349 26.27 27.17 -8.27
CA GLN A 349 27.45 28.01 -8.39
C GLN A 349 27.66 28.35 -9.86
N LEU A 350 27.94 29.62 -10.13
CA LEU A 350 28.21 30.13 -11.47
C LEU A 350 29.72 30.36 -11.65
N TYR A 351 30.21 30.04 -12.85
CA TYR A 351 31.60 30.23 -13.27
C TYR A 351 31.68 31.21 -14.44
#